data_AF-A0A2V8P0E1-F1
#
_entry.id   AF-A0A2V8P0E1-F1
#
_cell.length_a   1.000
_cell.length_b   1.000
_cell.length_c   1.000
_cell.angle_alpha   90.00
_cell.angle_beta   90.00
_cell.angle_gamma   90.00
#
_symmetry.space_group_name_H-M   'P 1'
#
loop_
_entity.id
_entity.type
_entity.pdbx_description
1 polymer ?
#
loop_
_entity_poly.entity_id
_entity_poly.type
_entity_poly.pdbx_seq_one_letter_code
_entity_poly.pdbx_strand_id
1 'polypeptide(L)'
;IRDCGARFVDVETLDECERAFTERTVMTQFFNAAEGGHISREDWIRVAHKHGVPCFNDAAADVPPISNLWNYTAMGFDLVAFSGGKGIRGPQCTGLLLGKKDLIDAAQLNNSPYSNTVGRGMKVGKEEIIGLVAAVDWFLEQDDAAMEAEFRKRAAVIAERVQNVLSVEAKIFIPPVANHVPHLLITYDLNRIKLTATEVMQKMREGTPRIELNPSTGGGPASAGLPGGSNVIVVGVWMLQPGEAG
;
A
#
# COMPACT_ATOMS: atom_id res chain seq x y z
N ILE A 1 -6.43 1.09 -16.05
CA ILE A 1 -7.12 0.04 -16.85
C ILE A 1 -7.91 0.65 -18.02
N ARG A 2 -8.91 1.50 -17.78
CA ARG A 2 -9.72 2.11 -18.86
C ARG A 2 -8.89 2.93 -19.86
N ASP A 3 -7.86 3.64 -19.38
CA ASP A 3 -6.92 4.40 -20.24
C ASP A 3 -6.15 3.53 -21.23
N CYS A 4 -6.06 2.22 -20.98
CA CYS A 4 -5.45 1.26 -21.89
C CYS A 4 -6.43 0.77 -22.98
N GLY A 5 -7.63 1.35 -23.08
CA GLY A 5 -8.69 0.96 -24.02
C GLY A 5 -9.49 -0.28 -23.58
N ALA A 6 -9.22 -0.82 -22.39
CA ALA A 6 -9.94 -1.98 -21.86
C ALA A 6 -11.32 -1.57 -21.32
N ARG A 7 -12.33 -2.40 -21.60
CA ARG A 7 -13.66 -2.29 -20.96
C ARG A 7 -13.60 -2.97 -19.60
N PHE A 8 -13.87 -2.21 -18.54
CA PHE A 8 -13.98 -2.75 -17.19
C PHE A 8 -15.41 -3.25 -16.93
N VAL A 9 -15.55 -4.41 -16.30
CA VAL A 9 -16.82 -5.00 -15.88
C VAL A 9 -16.71 -5.29 -14.39
N ASP A 10 -17.47 -4.55 -13.60
CA ASP A 10 -17.52 -4.69 -12.15
C ASP A 10 -18.46 -5.84 -11.76
N VAL A 11 -18.08 -6.61 -10.73
CA VAL A 11 -18.89 -7.71 -10.16
C VAL A 11 -18.75 -7.70 -8.64
N GLU A 12 -19.84 -7.99 -7.93
CA GLU A 12 -19.87 -7.97 -6.46
C GLU A 12 -19.98 -9.38 -5.87
N THR A 13 -20.66 -10.30 -6.58
CA THR A 13 -20.91 -11.67 -6.12
C THR A 13 -20.27 -12.73 -7.01
N LEU A 14 -20.06 -13.94 -6.47
CA LEU A 14 -19.56 -15.07 -7.26
C LEU A 14 -20.45 -15.40 -8.46
N ASP A 15 -21.76 -15.33 -8.29
CA ASP A 15 -22.70 -15.60 -9.38
C ASP A 15 -22.63 -14.54 -10.48
N GLU A 16 -22.43 -13.27 -10.12
CA GLU A 16 -22.18 -12.21 -11.10
C GLU A 16 -20.84 -12.40 -11.82
N CYS A 17 -19.79 -12.74 -11.08
CA CYS A 17 -18.47 -13.04 -11.62
C CYS A 17 -18.55 -14.15 -12.68
N GLU A 18 -19.17 -15.29 -12.34
CA GLU A 18 -19.36 -16.42 -13.25
C GLU A 18 -20.14 -16.04 -14.52
N ARG A 19 -21.18 -15.20 -14.40
CA ARG A 19 -22.01 -14.74 -15.53
C ARG A 19 -21.34 -13.66 -16.40
N ALA A 20 -20.35 -12.95 -15.86
CA ALA A 20 -19.67 -11.86 -16.56
C ALA A 20 -18.66 -12.33 -17.62
N PHE A 21 -18.26 -13.61 -17.59
CA PHE A 21 -17.33 -14.16 -18.58
C PHE A 21 -17.96 -14.24 -19.97
N THR A 22 -17.19 -13.82 -20.96
CA THR A 22 -17.53 -13.89 -22.38
C THR A 22 -16.29 -14.25 -23.18
N GLU A 23 -16.45 -14.51 -24.48
CA GLU A 23 -15.32 -14.67 -25.41
C GLU A 23 -14.39 -13.45 -25.50
N ARG A 24 -14.83 -12.28 -25.00
CA ARG A 24 -14.04 -11.03 -24.96
C ARG A 24 -13.32 -10.82 -23.63
N THR A 25 -13.48 -11.71 -22.66
CA THR A 25 -12.82 -11.59 -21.37
C THR A 25 -11.36 -12.00 -21.50
N VAL A 26 -10.44 -11.07 -21.22
CA VAL A 26 -9.00 -11.28 -21.40
C VAL A 26 -8.22 -11.45 -20.10
N MET A 27 -8.75 -10.93 -18.99
CA MET A 27 -8.11 -10.95 -17.68
C MET A 27 -9.13 -10.59 -16.61
N THR A 28 -9.01 -11.19 -15.42
CA THR A 28 -9.66 -10.70 -14.21
C THR A 28 -8.68 -9.86 -13.41
N GLN A 29 -9.16 -8.81 -12.73
CA GLN A 29 -8.33 -7.96 -11.87
C GLN A 29 -8.90 -7.95 -10.45
N PHE A 30 -8.05 -8.27 -9.49
CA PHE A 30 -8.36 -8.25 -8.07
C PHE A 30 -7.59 -7.10 -7.42
N PHE A 31 -8.31 -6.18 -6.77
CA PHE A 31 -7.69 -5.07 -6.04
C PHE A 31 -7.51 -5.47 -4.58
N ASN A 32 -6.28 -5.76 -4.15
CA ASN A 32 -6.05 -6.42 -2.88
C ASN A 32 -6.35 -5.56 -1.65
N ALA A 33 -6.33 -4.24 -1.80
CA ALA A 33 -6.68 -3.28 -0.78
C ALA A 33 -8.18 -2.92 -0.77
N ALA A 34 -9.02 -3.59 -1.55
CA ALA A 34 -10.47 -3.36 -1.54
C ALA A 34 -11.06 -3.72 -0.17
N GLU A 35 -11.87 -2.82 0.37
CA GLU A 35 -12.70 -3.07 1.56
C GLU A 35 -14.09 -3.52 1.12
N GLY A 36 -14.61 -4.59 1.72
CA GLY A 36 -16.01 -5.01 1.54
C GLY A 36 -16.32 -5.92 0.34
N GLY A 37 -15.30 -6.46 -0.35
CA GLY A 37 -15.52 -7.47 -1.40
C GLY A 37 -16.07 -8.79 -0.83
N HIS A 38 -17.08 -9.37 -1.50
CA HIS A 38 -17.69 -10.65 -1.07
C HIS A 38 -17.02 -11.89 -1.68
N ILE A 39 -16.02 -11.72 -2.54
CA ILE A 39 -15.33 -12.80 -3.24
C ILE A 39 -13.93 -12.96 -2.65
N SER A 40 -13.62 -14.17 -2.17
CA SER A 40 -12.29 -14.52 -1.67
C SER A 40 -11.25 -14.54 -2.81
N ARG A 41 -9.96 -14.44 -2.47
CA ARG A 41 -8.88 -14.55 -3.46
C ARG A 41 -8.90 -15.93 -4.12
N GLU A 42 -9.10 -16.95 -3.32
CA GLU A 42 -9.15 -18.35 -3.73
C GLU A 42 -10.31 -18.60 -4.71
N ASP A 43 -11.50 -18.06 -4.42
CA ASP A 43 -12.63 -18.17 -5.33
C ASP A 43 -12.42 -17.35 -6.61
N TRP A 44 -11.83 -16.16 -6.50
CA TRP A 44 -11.52 -15.33 -7.66
C TRP A 44 -10.58 -16.05 -8.65
N ILE A 45 -9.50 -16.62 -8.12
CA ILE A 45 -8.53 -17.43 -8.89
C ILE A 45 -9.25 -18.65 -9.51
N ARG A 46 -10.01 -19.39 -8.70
CA ARG A 46 -10.75 -20.58 -9.13
C ARG A 46 -11.70 -20.29 -10.28
N VAL A 47 -12.49 -19.22 -10.18
CA VAL A 47 -13.46 -18.84 -11.22
C VAL A 47 -12.72 -18.39 -12.48
N ALA A 48 -11.68 -17.54 -12.37
CA ALA A 48 -10.90 -17.11 -13.52
C ALA A 48 -10.31 -18.29 -14.31
N HIS A 49 -9.67 -19.23 -13.60
CA HIS A 49 -9.04 -20.42 -14.20
C HIS A 49 -10.06 -21.41 -14.77
N LYS A 50 -11.24 -21.56 -14.15
CA LYS A 50 -12.35 -22.37 -14.69
C LYS A 50 -12.75 -21.92 -16.11
N HIS A 51 -12.66 -20.62 -16.38
CA HIS A 51 -12.94 -20.03 -17.71
C HIS A 51 -11.71 -19.89 -18.60
N GLY A 52 -10.54 -20.36 -18.16
CA GLY A 52 -9.29 -20.27 -18.92
C GLY A 52 -8.74 -18.83 -19.04
N VAL A 53 -9.14 -17.93 -18.13
CA VAL A 53 -8.75 -16.51 -18.13
C VAL A 53 -7.72 -16.26 -17.04
N PRO A 54 -6.64 -15.51 -17.30
CA PRO A 54 -5.65 -15.17 -16.28
C PRO A 54 -6.19 -14.20 -15.22
N CYS A 55 -5.67 -14.29 -14.00
CA CYS A 55 -5.99 -13.42 -12.88
C CYS A 55 -4.81 -12.54 -12.45
N PHE A 56 -5.06 -11.25 -12.33
CA PHE A 56 -4.10 -10.23 -11.95
C PHE A 56 -4.44 -9.65 -10.57
N ASN A 57 -3.50 -9.73 -9.63
CA ASN A 57 -3.61 -9.12 -8.31
C ASN A 57 -2.86 -7.78 -8.23
N ASP A 58 -3.57 -6.71 -7.90
CA ASP A 58 -2.95 -5.44 -7.51
C ASP A 58 -2.67 -5.46 -5.99
N ALA A 59 -1.43 -5.81 -5.65
CA ALA A 59 -0.90 -5.94 -4.30
C ALA A 59 0.02 -4.76 -3.92
N ALA A 60 -0.24 -3.57 -4.51
CA ALA A 60 0.70 -2.46 -4.52
C ALA A 60 1.29 -2.08 -3.14
N ALA A 61 0.51 -2.23 -2.06
CA ALA A 61 0.88 -1.81 -0.71
C ALA A 61 1.12 -2.96 0.26
N ASP A 62 1.15 -4.22 -0.19
CA ASP A 62 1.00 -5.39 0.70
C ASP A 62 2.30 -5.92 1.29
N VAL A 63 3.39 -5.17 1.14
CA VAL A 63 4.67 -5.47 1.76
C VAL A 63 4.99 -4.37 2.78
N PRO A 64 5.59 -4.71 3.94
CA PRO A 64 5.82 -6.06 4.48
C PRO A 64 4.50 -6.81 4.83
N PRO A 65 4.51 -8.16 4.99
CA PRO A 65 5.68 -9.04 5.11
C PRO A 65 6.40 -9.31 3.78
N ILE A 66 7.70 -9.60 3.86
CA ILE A 66 8.55 -9.88 2.68
C ILE A 66 8.00 -11.08 1.88
N SER A 67 7.46 -12.08 2.56
CA SER A 67 6.88 -13.28 1.95
C SER A 67 5.78 -12.99 0.93
N ASN A 68 5.11 -11.85 1.02
CA ASN A 68 4.04 -11.51 0.07
C ASN A 68 4.52 -11.37 -1.38
N LEU A 69 5.81 -11.11 -1.61
CA LEU A 69 6.41 -11.17 -2.95
C LEU A 69 6.24 -12.54 -3.63
N TRP A 70 6.06 -13.61 -2.86
CA TRP A 70 5.81 -14.96 -3.35
C TRP A 70 4.41 -15.48 -3.05
N ASN A 71 3.83 -15.15 -1.89
CA ASN A 71 2.56 -15.75 -1.43
C ASN A 71 1.44 -15.64 -2.46
N TYR A 72 1.28 -14.50 -3.13
CA TYR A 72 0.19 -14.31 -4.08
C TYR A 72 0.37 -15.10 -5.38
N THR A 73 1.60 -15.22 -5.90
CA THR A 73 1.85 -16.07 -7.06
C THR A 73 1.74 -17.56 -6.70
N ALA A 74 2.21 -17.95 -5.51
CA ALA A 74 2.05 -19.31 -4.97
C ALA A 74 0.58 -19.68 -4.71
N MET A 75 -0.26 -18.70 -4.35
CA MET A 75 -1.72 -18.87 -4.20
C MET A 75 -2.42 -19.17 -5.53
N GLY A 76 -1.82 -18.76 -6.65
CA GLY A 76 -2.34 -19.03 -8.00
C GLY A 76 -2.63 -17.79 -8.84
N PHE A 77 -2.32 -16.59 -8.36
CA PHE A 77 -2.40 -15.40 -9.23
C PHE A 77 -1.38 -15.47 -10.37
N ASP A 78 -1.83 -15.18 -11.59
CA ASP A 78 -1.00 -15.28 -12.79
C ASP A 78 -0.09 -14.07 -13.00
N LEU A 79 -0.52 -12.91 -12.49
CA LEU A 79 0.25 -11.67 -12.39
C LEU A 79 -0.01 -11.02 -11.03
N VAL A 80 1.01 -10.37 -10.46
CA VAL A 80 0.94 -9.64 -9.21
C VAL A 80 1.78 -8.36 -9.32
N ALA A 81 1.21 -7.23 -8.93
CA ALA A 81 1.91 -5.94 -8.95
C ALA A 81 2.20 -5.44 -7.53
N PHE A 82 3.42 -4.93 -7.31
CA PHE A 82 3.84 -4.24 -6.09
C PHE A 82 4.36 -2.84 -6.41
N SER A 83 4.13 -1.87 -5.53
CA SER A 83 4.71 -0.53 -5.69
C SER A 83 6.13 -0.48 -5.14
N GLY A 84 7.06 0.04 -5.94
CA GLY A 84 8.47 0.14 -5.57
C GLY A 84 8.73 1.13 -4.44
N GLY A 85 8.03 2.28 -4.42
CA GLY A 85 8.25 3.30 -3.39
C GLY A 85 7.44 3.18 -2.11
N LYS A 86 6.58 2.17 -1.99
CA LYS A 86 5.84 1.90 -0.74
C LYS A 86 6.70 1.06 0.21
N GLY A 87 6.26 -0.14 0.60
CA GLY A 87 6.96 -0.98 1.55
C GLY A 87 8.37 -1.40 1.12
N ILE A 88 8.64 -1.46 -0.18
CA ILE A 88 9.97 -1.75 -0.75
C ILE A 88 10.93 -0.57 -0.56
N ARG A 89 10.41 0.66 -0.41
CA ARG A 89 11.18 1.90 -0.17
C ARG A 89 12.17 2.27 -1.30
N GLY A 90 11.91 1.81 -2.52
CA GLY A 90 12.58 2.26 -3.73
C GLY A 90 12.02 3.58 -4.28
N PRO A 91 12.32 3.92 -5.54
CA PRO A 91 11.78 5.11 -6.19
C PRO A 91 10.25 5.07 -6.34
N GLN A 92 9.56 6.18 -6.02
CA GLN A 92 8.09 6.27 -5.97
C GLN A 92 7.38 5.94 -7.29
N CYS A 93 8.00 6.26 -8.42
CA CYS A 93 7.49 6.05 -9.78
C CYS A 93 7.78 4.65 -10.35
N THR A 94 8.08 3.66 -9.49
CA THR A 94 8.42 2.30 -9.92
C THR A 94 7.50 1.25 -9.32
N GLY A 95 7.54 0.03 -9.88
CA GLY A 95 6.82 -1.12 -9.37
C GLY A 95 7.40 -2.43 -9.90
N LEU A 96 7.08 -3.53 -9.20
CA LEU A 96 7.39 -4.89 -9.63
C LEU A 96 6.14 -5.51 -10.24
N LEU A 97 6.30 -6.18 -11.38
CA LEU A 97 5.30 -7.06 -11.96
C LEU A 97 5.87 -8.48 -11.94
N LEU A 98 5.26 -9.35 -11.16
CA LEU A 98 5.71 -10.73 -10.93
C LEU A 98 4.63 -11.69 -11.44
N GLY A 99 4.99 -12.86 -11.99
CA GLY A 99 4.00 -13.83 -12.45
C GLY A 99 4.49 -14.74 -13.56
N LYS A 100 3.54 -15.27 -14.36
CA LYS A 100 3.83 -16.21 -15.44
C LYS A 100 4.66 -15.58 -16.55
N LYS A 101 5.63 -16.35 -17.05
CA LYS A 101 6.62 -15.94 -18.07
C LYS A 101 5.97 -15.32 -19.32
N ASP A 102 4.95 -15.97 -19.86
CA ASP A 102 4.23 -15.55 -21.06
C ASP A 102 3.51 -14.20 -20.86
N LEU A 103 2.91 -13.98 -19.70
CA LEU A 103 2.27 -12.71 -19.35
C LEU A 103 3.29 -11.59 -19.11
N ILE A 104 4.43 -11.89 -18.49
CA ILE A 104 5.54 -10.93 -18.35
C ILE A 104 6.11 -10.56 -19.71
N ASP A 105 6.32 -11.53 -20.60
CA ASP A 105 6.78 -11.29 -21.96
C ASP A 105 5.78 -10.41 -22.73
N ALA A 106 4.47 -10.67 -22.60
CA ALA A 106 3.43 -9.83 -23.18
C ALA A 106 3.43 -8.39 -22.63
N ALA A 107 3.67 -8.21 -21.33
CA ALA A 107 3.84 -6.88 -20.73
C ALA A 107 5.10 -6.17 -21.27
N GLN A 108 6.21 -6.89 -21.48
CA GLN A 108 7.43 -6.33 -22.06
C GLN A 108 7.24 -5.84 -23.50
N LEU A 109 6.34 -6.45 -24.28
CA LEU A 109 5.98 -5.95 -25.62
C LEU A 109 5.34 -4.56 -25.59
N ASN A 110 4.85 -4.09 -24.43
CA ASN A 110 4.35 -2.73 -24.24
C ASN A 110 5.44 -1.74 -23.79
N ASN A 111 6.68 -2.18 -23.56
CA ASN A 111 7.78 -1.37 -23.08
C ASN A 111 8.82 -1.06 -24.20
N SER A 112 9.81 -0.23 -23.91
CA SER A 112 10.97 0.02 -24.77
C SER A 112 11.64 -1.30 -25.18
N PRO A 113 12.01 -1.51 -26.47
CA PRO A 113 12.10 -0.52 -27.55
C PRO A 113 10.81 -0.28 -28.36
N TYR A 114 9.72 -0.98 -28.06
CA TYR A 114 8.45 -0.80 -28.75
C TYR A 114 7.90 0.61 -28.46
N SER A 115 7.68 1.39 -29.53
CA SER A 115 7.41 2.84 -29.41
C SER A 115 5.95 3.22 -29.69
N ASN A 116 5.19 2.36 -30.35
CA ASN A 116 3.76 2.57 -30.60
C ASN A 116 2.90 1.77 -29.60
N THR A 117 3.15 1.98 -28.31
CA THR A 117 2.52 1.22 -27.20
C THR A 117 2.18 2.14 -26.04
N VAL A 118 1.22 1.74 -25.21
CA VAL A 118 0.79 2.52 -24.03
C VAL A 118 1.93 2.65 -23.00
N GLY A 119 2.74 1.60 -22.82
CA GLY A 119 3.85 1.60 -21.86
C GLY A 119 5.03 2.49 -22.26
N ARG A 120 5.10 3.00 -23.50
CA ARG A 120 6.21 3.85 -23.95
C ARG A 120 6.36 5.13 -23.13
N GLY A 121 5.24 5.73 -22.72
CA GLY A 121 5.18 6.90 -21.86
C GLY A 121 5.46 6.59 -20.38
N MET A 122 5.39 5.32 -19.99
CA MET A 122 5.60 4.82 -18.62
C MET A 122 7.01 4.24 -18.42
N LYS A 123 7.94 4.58 -19.31
CA LYS A 123 9.30 4.04 -19.27
C LYS A 123 10.02 4.49 -18.00
N VAL A 124 10.52 3.51 -17.24
CA VAL A 124 11.36 3.73 -16.05
C VAL A 124 12.78 4.18 -16.45
N GLY A 125 13.29 5.19 -15.77
CA GLY A 125 14.66 5.71 -15.93
C GLY A 125 15.72 4.72 -15.47
N LYS A 126 16.98 4.90 -15.89
CA LYS A 126 18.07 3.97 -15.50
C LYS A 126 18.39 4.08 -14.02
N GLU A 127 18.34 5.29 -13.49
CA GLU A 127 18.53 5.64 -12.09
C GLU A 127 17.45 5.00 -11.23
N GLU A 128 16.21 5.01 -11.72
CA GLU A 128 15.07 4.39 -11.06
C GLU A 128 15.17 2.86 -11.09
N ILE A 129 15.65 2.26 -12.19
CA ILE A 129 15.93 0.83 -12.26
C ILE A 129 17.00 0.44 -11.23
N ILE A 130 18.14 1.15 -11.19
CA ILE A 130 19.22 0.88 -10.23
C ILE A 130 18.72 1.06 -8.79
N GLY A 131 17.97 2.13 -8.53
CA GLY A 131 17.39 2.40 -7.22
C GLY A 131 16.38 1.33 -6.78
N LEU A 132 15.56 0.82 -7.70
CA LEU A 132 14.62 -0.26 -7.41
C LEU A 132 15.36 -1.58 -7.14
N VAL A 133 16.39 -1.92 -7.92
CA VAL A 133 17.20 -3.12 -7.68
C VAL A 133 17.84 -3.07 -6.28
N ALA A 134 18.49 -1.96 -5.94
CA ALA A 134 19.08 -1.78 -4.61
C ALA A 134 18.04 -1.85 -3.49
N ALA A 135 16.84 -1.29 -3.70
CA ALA A 135 15.77 -1.35 -2.73
C ALA A 135 15.22 -2.77 -2.55
N VAL A 136 15.12 -3.56 -3.63
CA VAL A 136 14.74 -4.97 -3.57
C VAL A 136 15.79 -5.78 -2.81
N ASP A 137 17.08 -5.63 -3.14
CA ASP A 137 18.16 -6.32 -2.42
C ASP A 137 18.12 -6.00 -0.92
N TRP A 138 18.04 -4.70 -0.58
CA TRP A 138 17.89 -4.27 0.81
C TRP A 138 16.66 -4.86 1.47
N PHE A 139 15.49 -4.83 0.81
CA PHE A 139 14.22 -5.30 1.36
C PHE A 139 14.26 -6.81 1.64
N LEU A 140 14.89 -7.59 0.76
CA LEU A 140 15.06 -9.05 0.93
C LEU A 140 16.04 -9.43 2.05
N GLU A 141 16.97 -8.54 2.41
CA GLU A 141 17.89 -8.70 3.53
C GLU A 141 17.26 -8.35 4.89
N GLN A 142 16.07 -7.73 4.90
CA GLN A 142 15.41 -7.35 6.15
C GLN A 142 14.78 -8.56 6.85
N ASP A 143 14.55 -8.39 8.15
CA ASP A 143 13.75 -9.29 8.96
C ASP A 143 12.44 -8.59 9.37
N ASP A 144 11.31 -9.21 9.09
CA ASP A 144 9.98 -8.62 9.34
C ASP A 144 9.77 -8.31 10.83
N ALA A 145 10.24 -9.17 11.74
CA ALA A 145 10.10 -8.97 13.17
C ALA A 145 11.01 -7.82 13.67
N ALA A 146 12.22 -7.71 13.14
CA ALA A 146 13.14 -6.61 13.43
C ALA A 146 12.58 -5.26 12.92
N MET A 147 12.00 -5.23 11.72
CA MET A 147 11.31 -4.05 11.19
C MET A 147 10.14 -3.64 12.10
N GLU A 148 9.29 -4.58 12.49
CA GLU A 148 8.18 -4.31 13.40
C GLU A 148 8.67 -3.76 14.76
N ALA A 149 9.70 -4.37 15.34
CA ALA A 149 10.28 -3.94 16.61
C ALA A 149 10.82 -2.50 16.53
N GLU A 150 11.50 -2.15 15.43
CA GLU A 150 12.00 -0.80 15.19
C GLU A 150 10.86 0.22 15.02
N PHE A 151 9.79 -0.13 14.30
CA PHE A 151 8.62 0.74 14.16
C PHE A 151 7.94 1.00 15.51
N ARG A 152 7.78 -0.04 16.33
CA ARG A 152 7.25 0.09 17.70
C ARG A 152 8.14 0.95 18.58
N LYS A 153 9.46 0.79 18.49
CA LYS A 153 10.42 1.61 19.23
C LYS A 153 10.28 3.09 18.87
N ARG A 154 10.19 3.43 17.58
CA ARG A 154 9.97 4.82 17.14
C ARG A 154 8.65 5.39 17.65
N ALA A 155 7.58 4.60 17.58
CA ALA A 155 6.29 5.00 18.14
C ALA A 155 6.36 5.25 19.65
N ALA A 156 7.07 4.39 20.39
CA ALA A 156 7.24 4.53 21.84
C ALA A 156 8.01 5.81 22.21
N VAL A 157 9.10 6.14 21.51
CA VAL A 157 9.86 7.38 21.75
C VAL A 157 8.96 8.62 21.61
N ILE A 158 8.15 8.68 20.55
CA ILE A 158 7.22 9.80 20.34
C ILE A 158 6.14 9.81 21.42
N ALA A 159 5.56 8.65 21.75
CA ALA A 159 4.54 8.50 22.78
C ALA A 159 5.02 9.00 24.15
N GLU A 160 6.22 8.61 24.58
CA GLU A 160 6.81 9.01 25.86
C GLU A 160 6.99 10.54 25.94
N ARG A 161 7.35 11.19 24.83
CA ARG A 161 7.52 12.66 24.82
C ARG A 161 6.21 13.42 24.90
N VAL A 162 5.18 12.95 24.22
CA VAL A 162 3.88 13.65 24.18
C VAL A 162 3.03 13.42 25.43
N GLN A 163 3.30 12.36 26.20
CA GLN A 163 2.60 12.07 27.47
C GLN A 163 2.73 13.18 28.52
N ASN A 164 3.76 14.03 28.43
CA ASN A 164 3.92 15.17 29.34
C ASN A 164 2.95 16.32 29.03
N VAL A 165 2.25 16.28 27.89
CA VAL A 165 1.23 17.27 27.54
C VAL A 165 -0.10 16.87 28.18
N LEU A 166 -0.62 17.76 29.01
CA LEU A 166 -1.86 17.54 29.73
C LEU A 166 -3.02 17.24 28.76
N SER A 167 -3.78 16.18 29.03
CA SER A 167 -4.89 15.63 28.23
C SER A 167 -4.52 14.87 26.96
N VAL A 168 -3.24 14.70 26.66
CA VAL A 168 -2.78 13.88 25.52
C VAL A 168 -2.71 12.41 25.94
N GLU A 169 -3.29 11.55 25.11
CA GLU A 169 -3.15 10.10 25.17
C GLU A 169 -2.48 9.60 23.89
N ALA A 170 -1.63 8.59 24.02
CA ALA A 170 -0.87 8.02 22.91
C ALA A 170 -1.02 6.50 22.88
N LYS A 171 -1.44 5.94 21.73
CA LYS A 171 -1.68 4.51 21.55
C LYS A 171 -1.11 4.02 20.23
N ILE A 172 -0.41 2.89 20.26
CA ILE A 172 0.03 2.20 19.04
C ILE A 172 -1.16 1.39 18.50
N PHE A 173 -1.49 1.61 17.24
CA PHE A 173 -2.52 0.89 16.50
C PHE A 173 -1.91 0.18 15.30
N ILE A 174 -2.30 -1.09 15.09
CA ILE A 174 -1.86 -1.89 13.95
C ILE A 174 -3.12 -2.24 13.15
N PRO A 175 -3.29 -1.69 11.94
CA PRO A 175 -4.44 -2.00 11.10
C PRO A 175 -4.49 -3.48 10.69
N PRO A 176 -5.67 -4.11 10.57
CA PRO A 176 -5.83 -5.51 10.17
C PRO A 176 -5.80 -5.69 8.64
N VAL A 177 -4.87 -5.03 7.94
CA VAL A 177 -4.71 -5.13 6.47
C VAL A 177 -3.40 -5.82 6.10
N ALA A 178 -3.22 -6.13 4.81
CA ALA A 178 -2.12 -6.94 4.31
C ALA A 178 -0.73 -6.42 4.74
N ASN A 179 -0.54 -5.10 4.79
CA ASN A 179 0.64 -4.48 5.39
C ASN A 179 0.41 -4.12 6.86
N HIS A 180 0.95 -4.96 7.75
CA HIS A 180 0.79 -4.88 9.20
C HIS A 180 1.69 -3.79 9.83
N VAL A 181 1.52 -2.54 9.39
CA VAL A 181 2.42 -1.45 9.78
C VAL A 181 1.87 -0.68 10.98
N PRO A 182 2.63 -0.55 12.09
CA PRO A 182 2.21 0.23 13.25
C PRO A 182 2.03 1.71 12.93
N HIS A 183 1.01 2.30 13.53
CA HIS A 183 0.75 3.73 13.56
C HIS A 183 0.67 4.20 15.02
N LEU A 184 1.18 5.38 15.32
CA LEU A 184 0.94 6.02 16.61
C LEU A 184 -0.26 6.95 16.48
N LEU A 185 -1.27 6.71 17.32
CA LEU A 185 -2.43 7.57 17.47
C LEU A 185 -2.22 8.46 18.68
N ILE A 186 -2.36 9.76 18.50
CA ILE A 186 -2.31 10.75 19.57
C ILE A 186 -3.66 11.43 19.63
N THR A 187 -4.34 11.33 20.77
CA THR A 187 -5.66 11.90 20.99
C THR A 187 -5.64 12.87 22.15
N TYR A 188 -6.50 13.88 22.12
CA TYR A 188 -6.57 14.85 23.20
C TYR A 188 -7.95 15.47 23.39
N ASP A 189 -8.18 16.10 24.54
CA ASP A 189 -9.44 16.76 24.85
C ASP A 189 -9.52 18.16 24.24
N LEU A 190 -10.43 18.37 23.28
CA LEU A 190 -10.69 19.66 22.64
C LEU A 190 -11.25 20.72 23.61
N ASN A 191 -11.73 20.32 24.79
CA ASN A 191 -12.09 21.29 25.82
C ASN A 191 -10.87 21.96 26.44
N ARG A 192 -9.71 21.29 26.42
CA ARG A 192 -8.46 21.75 27.03
C ARG A 192 -7.48 22.26 25.99
N ILE A 193 -7.36 21.58 24.86
CA ILE A 193 -6.55 21.99 23.71
C ILE A 193 -7.48 22.48 22.61
N LYS A 194 -7.58 23.80 22.43
CA LYS A 194 -8.49 24.45 21.47
C LYS A 194 -8.00 24.43 20.02
N LEU A 195 -7.28 23.37 19.63
CA LEU A 195 -6.78 23.16 18.27
C LEU A 195 -7.27 21.82 17.76
N THR A 196 -7.89 21.79 16.60
CA THR A 196 -8.15 20.54 15.88
C THR A 196 -6.84 19.91 15.40
N ALA A 197 -6.87 18.60 15.18
CA ALA A 197 -5.68 17.87 14.75
C ALA A 197 -5.22 18.32 13.35
N THR A 198 -6.13 18.76 12.48
CA THR A 198 -5.81 19.40 11.19
C THR A 198 -5.07 20.72 11.37
N GLU A 199 -5.47 21.54 12.34
CA GLU A 199 -4.75 22.78 12.67
C GLU A 199 -3.38 22.49 13.27
N VAL A 200 -3.24 21.44 14.10
CA VAL A 200 -1.94 20.98 14.60
C VAL A 200 -1.05 20.54 13.44
N MET A 201 -1.56 19.72 12.52
CA MET A 201 -0.84 19.30 11.32
C MET A 201 -0.35 20.49 10.49
N GLN A 202 -1.20 21.51 10.28
CA GLN A 202 -0.83 22.71 9.54
C GLN A 202 0.27 23.50 10.27
N LYS A 203 0.17 23.67 11.59
CA LYS A 203 1.22 24.33 12.39
C LYS A 203 2.55 23.58 12.36
N MET A 204 2.51 22.24 12.42
CA MET A 204 3.70 21.39 12.29
C MET A 204 4.35 21.51 10.91
N ARG A 205 3.54 21.60 9.85
CA ARG A 205 4.01 21.84 8.48
C ARG A 205 4.67 23.20 8.30
N GLU A 206 4.15 24.23 8.94
CA GLU A 206 4.68 25.60 8.89
C GLU A 206 5.91 25.81 9.80
N GLY A 207 6.17 24.86 10.70
CA GLY A 207 7.28 24.91 11.64
C GLY A 207 8.67 24.75 10.99
N THR A 208 9.70 24.95 11.80
CA THR A 208 11.10 24.66 11.43
C THR A 208 11.74 23.79 12.53
N PRO A 209 12.04 22.51 12.27
CA PRO A 209 11.86 21.81 10.98
C PRO A 209 10.38 21.63 10.61
N ARG A 210 10.11 21.49 9.32
CA ARG A 210 8.78 21.14 8.79
C ARG A 210 8.48 19.67 9.14
N ILE A 211 7.34 19.43 9.77
CA ILE A 211 6.87 18.08 10.11
C ILE A 211 5.55 17.81 9.38
N GLU A 212 5.52 16.74 8.59
CA GLU A 212 4.32 16.27 7.90
C GLU A 212 3.73 15.07 8.64
N LEU A 213 2.48 15.20 9.07
CA LEU A 213 1.73 14.12 9.69
C LEU A 213 0.99 13.29 8.64
N ASN A 214 0.49 12.12 9.04
CA ASN A 214 -0.29 11.28 8.14
C ASN A 214 -1.55 12.06 7.68
N PRO A 215 -1.91 12.02 6.38
CA PRO A 215 -3.09 12.72 5.84
C PRO A 215 -4.43 12.37 6.50
N SER A 216 -4.51 11.25 7.22
CA SER A 216 -5.68 10.83 8.00
C SER A 216 -5.89 11.67 9.27
N THR A 217 -4.89 12.47 9.67
CA THR A 217 -4.96 13.34 10.85
C THR A 217 -6.13 14.31 10.76
N GLY A 218 -6.97 14.34 11.80
CA GLY A 218 -8.15 15.23 11.85
C GLY A 218 -9.30 14.84 10.92
N GLY A 219 -9.13 13.80 10.10
CA GLY A 219 -10.12 13.32 9.12
C GLY A 219 -11.13 12.34 9.71
N GLY A 220 -12.01 11.83 8.84
CA GLY A 220 -12.83 10.66 9.15
C GLY A 220 -11.95 9.39 9.31
N PRO A 221 -12.54 8.25 9.72
CA PRO A 221 -11.83 6.99 9.71
C PRO A 221 -11.19 6.75 8.34
N ALA A 222 -9.89 6.48 8.31
CA ALA A 222 -9.19 6.20 7.07
C ALA A 222 -9.34 4.71 6.71
N SER A 223 -8.96 4.38 5.47
CA SER A 223 -8.84 2.99 5.02
C SER A 223 -8.04 2.16 6.04
N ALA A 224 -8.38 0.89 6.20
CA ALA A 224 -7.83 -0.06 7.15
C ALA A 224 -8.31 0.09 8.61
N GLY A 225 -9.42 0.79 8.86
CA GLY A 225 -10.00 0.89 10.21
C GLY A 225 -9.22 1.78 11.18
N LEU A 226 -8.39 2.69 10.66
CA LEU A 226 -7.74 3.71 11.47
C LEU A 226 -8.80 4.66 12.06
N PRO A 227 -8.82 4.88 13.39
CA PRO A 227 -9.79 5.78 14.00
C PRO A 227 -9.52 7.21 13.56
N GLY A 228 -10.58 7.91 13.14
CA GLY A 228 -10.56 9.32 12.81
C GLY A 228 -11.11 10.19 13.94
N GLY A 229 -11.13 11.50 13.70
CA GLY A 229 -11.69 12.49 14.61
C GLY A 229 -10.92 13.80 14.58
N SER A 230 -11.61 14.91 14.85
CA SER A 230 -11.03 16.26 14.87
C SER A 230 -9.96 16.46 15.96
N ASN A 231 -9.81 15.51 16.88
CA ASN A 231 -8.84 15.49 17.96
C ASN A 231 -7.82 14.34 17.85
N VAL A 232 -7.74 13.68 16.69
CA VAL A 232 -6.87 12.52 16.45
C VAL A 232 -5.76 12.90 15.49
N ILE A 233 -4.52 12.79 15.97
CA ILE A 233 -3.31 12.85 15.15
C ILE A 233 -2.85 11.43 14.85
N VAL A 234 -2.55 11.18 13.58
CA VAL A 234 -2.02 9.90 13.11
C VAL A 234 -0.56 10.11 12.69
N VAL A 235 0.34 9.34 13.29
CA VAL A 235 1.78 9.37 12.98
C VAL A 235 2.19 8.05 12.33
N GLY A 236 2.69 8.14 11.10
CA GLY A 236 3.32 7.01 10.42
C GLY A 236 4.77 6.87 10.88
N VAL A 237 5.12 5.71 11.47
CA VAL A 237 6.44 5.53 12.11
C VAL A 237 7.43 4.71 11.27
N TRP A 238 6.93 4.04 10.23
CA TRP A 238 7.71 3.11 9.41
C TRP A 238 8.61 3.79 8.37
N MET A 239 8.26 5.02 7.96
CA MET A 239 9.07 5.80 7.01
C MET A 239 10.06 6.76 7.67
N LEU A 240 10.03 6.87 9.01
CA LEU A 240 10.96 7.73 9.73
C LEU A 240 12.42 7.29 9.49
N GLN A 241 13.30 8.25 9.34
CA GLN A 241 14.74 8.06 9.22
C GLN A 241 15.39 8.02 10.61
N PRO A 242 16.61 7.49 10.74
CA PRO A 242 17.38 7.57 11.97
C PRO A 242 17.44 9.01 12.49
N GLY A 243 17.00 9.22 13.74
CA GLY A 243 16.96 10.53 14.39
C GLY A 243 15.64 11.30 14.28
N GLU A 244 14.72 10.93 13.38
CA GLU A 244 13.46 11.68 13.19
C GLU A 244 12.39 11.42 14.27
N ALA A 245 12.55 10.36 15.07
CA ALA A 245 11.65 10.09 16.19
C ALA A 245 11.95 10.91 17.45
N GLY A 246 13.12 11.57 17.52
CA GLY A 246 13.68 12.18 18.74
C GLY A 246 13.69 13.71 18.77
#